data_AF-R7ZE05-F1
#
_entry.id   AF-R7ZE05-F1
#
_cell.length_a   1.000
_cell.length_b   1.000
_cell.length_c   1.000
_cell.angle_alpha   90.00
_cell.angle_beta   90.00
_cell.angle_gamma   90.00
#
_symmetry.space_group_name_H-M   'P 1'
#
loop_
_entity.id
_entity.type
_entity.pdbx_description
1 polymer ?
#
loop_
_entity_poly.entity_id
_entity_poly.type
_entity_poly.pdbx_seq_one_letter_code
_entity_poly.pdbx_strand_id
1 'polypeptide(L)' 'MTFEEKCELYKTMRLKKIKAKELAKICECSSSWISQVFSKEEVQLSQDMQDKVISYINSK' A
#
# COMPACT_ATOMS: atom_id res chain seq x y z
N MET A 1 4.28 5.05 -9.84
CA MET A 1 2.97 4.39 -9.68
C MET A 1 1.86 5.38 -10.04
N THR A 2 0.96 5.01 -10.94
CA THR A 2 -0.22 5.82 -11.31
C THR A 2 -1.34 5.69 -10.27
N PHE A 3 -2.35 6.56 -10.35
CA PHE A 3 -3.54 6.47 -9.50
C PHE A 3 -4.33 5.17 -9.72
N GLU A 4 -4.36 4.66 -10.95
CA GLU A 4 -4.99 3.38 -11.27
C GLU A 4 -4.29 2.22 -10.56
N GLU A 5 -2.96 2.15 -10.61
CA GLU A 5 -2.18 1.12 -9.91
C GLU A 5 -2.42 1.16 -8.39
N LYS A 6 -2.49 2.36 -7.79
CA LYS A 6 -2.85 2.53 -6.37
C LYS A 6 -4.22 1.92 -6.06
N CYS A 7 -5.18 2.15 -6.94
CA CYS A 7 -6.55 1.67 -6.79
C CYS A 7 -6.63 0.14 -6.91
N GLU A 8 -5.90 -0.45 -7.86
CA GLU A 8 -5.79 -1.90 -8.01
C GLU A 8 -5.11 -2.57 -6.82
N LEU A 9 -4.02 -1.98 -6.32
CA LEU A 9 -3.36 -2.42 -5.10
C LEU A 9 -4.29 -2.38 -3.89
N TYR A 10 -5.05 -1.29 -3.74
CA TYR A 10 -6.02 -1.15 -2.67
C TYR A 10 -7.15 -2.19 -2.76
N LYS A 11 -7.67 -2.46 -3.96
CA LYS A 11 -8.67 -3.52 -4.19
C LYS A 11 -8.12 -4.89 -3.83
N THR A 12 -6.91 -5.22 -4.28
CA THR A 12 -6.24 -6.49 -4.00
C THR A 12 -6.00 -6.66 -2.50
N MET A 13 -5.54 -5.60 -1.83
CA MET A 13 -5.38 -5.56 -0.37
C MET A 13 -6.71 -5.89 0.34
N ARG A 14 -7.83 -5.30 -0.10
CA ARG A 14 -9.16 -5.55 0.48
C ARG A 14 -9.64 -6.99 0.24
N LEU A 15 -9.44 -7.54 -0.95
CA LEU A 15 -9.79 -8.93 -1.29
C LEU A 15 -9.02 -9.93 -0.41
N LYS A 16 -7.73 -9.70 -0.21
CA LYS A 16 -6.87 -10.54 0.65
C LYS A 16 -7.01 -10.24 2.15
N LYS A 17 -7.97 -9.39 2.54
CA LYS A 17 -8.20 -8.93 3.93
C LYS A 17 -6.95 -8.36 4.61
N ILE A 18 -6.03 -7.82 3.81
CA ILE A 18 -4.84 -7.13 4.30
C ILE A 18 -5.28 -5.76 4.84
N LYS A 19 -4.81 -5.41 6.04
CA LYS A 19 -5.15 -4.13 6.68
C LYS A 19 -4.02 -3.13 6.44
N ALA A 20 -4.34 -1.84 6.32
CA ALA A 20 -3.36 -0.77 6.19
C ALA A 20 -2.29 -0.79 7.30
N LYS A 21 -2.65 -1.20 8.52
CA LYS A 21 -1.72 -1.38 9.64
C LYS A 21 -0.62 -2.44 9.39
N GLU A 22 -0.88 -3.43 8.53
CA GLU A 22 0.09 -4.46 8.18
C GLU A 22 1.12 -3.90 7.20
N LEU A 23 0.66 -3.20 6.16
CA LEU A 23 1.52 -2.51 5.22
C LEU A 23 2.39 -1.45 5.93
N ALA A 24 1.80 -0.72 6.87
CA ALA A 24 2.51 0.26 7.69
C ALA A 24 3.65 -0.36 8.51
N LYS A 25 3.48 -1.59 9.03
CA LYS A 25 4.55 -2.30 9.72
C LYS A 25 5.70 -2.67 8.79
N ILE A 26 5.41 -3.07 7.56
CA ILE A 26 6.42 -3.53 6.59
C ILE A 26 7.17 -2.34 5.98
N CYS A 27 6.46 -1.24 5.74
CA CYS A 27 7.04 0.02 5.27
C CYS A 27 7.63 0.87 6.39
N GLU A 28 7.61 0.39 7.65
CA GLU A 28 8.10 1.10 8.83
C GLU A 28 7.59 2.53 8.93
N CYS A 29 6.30 2.73 8.64
CA CYS A 29 5.67 4.03 8.58
C CYS A 29 4.34 4.05 9.35
N SER A 30 3.73 5.24 9.46
CA SER A 30 2.47 5.35 10.20
C SER A 30 1.31 4.78 9.39
N SER A 31 0.35 4.14 10.07
CA SER A 31 -0.86 3.63 9.42
C SER A 31 -1.69 4.75 8.78
N SER A 32 -1.66 5.96 9.36
CA SER A 32 -2.31 7.14 8.79
C SER A 32 -1.67 7.55 7.46
N TRP A 33 -0.34 7.52 7.38
CA TRP A 33 0.39 7.84 6.15
C TRP A 33 0.11 6.81 5.03
N ILE A 34 0.10 5.51 5.34
CA ILE A 34 -0.31 4.48 4.38
C ILE A 34 -1.75 4.67 3.91
N SER A 35 -2.67 5.05 4.79
CA SER A 35 -4.03 5.39 4.36
C SER A 35 -4.06 6.59 3.41
N GLN A 36 -3.19 7.58 3.61
CA GLN A 36 -3.07 8.72 2.70
C GLN A 36 -2.51 8.32 1.34
N VAL A 37 -1.59 7.36 1.23
CA VAL A 37 -1.07 6.85 -0.06
C VAL A 37 -2.22 6.40 -0.98
N PHE A 38 -3.23 5.73 -0.41
CA PHE A 38 -4.39 5.23 -1.16
C PHE A 38 -5.54 6.25 -1.28
N SER A 39 -5.49 7.35 -0.53
CA SER A 39 -6.57 8.35 -0.50
C SER A 39 -6.20 9.67 -1.18
N LYS A 40 -4.89 9.93 -1.38
CA LYS A 40 -4.35 11.15 -1.95
C LYS A 40 -3.40 10.82 -3.10
N GLU A 41 -3.54 11.53 -4.20
CA GLU A 41 -2.69 11.32 -5.38
C GLU A 41 -1.24 11.73 -5.11
N GLU A 42 -1.06 12.86 -4.40
CA GLU A 42 0.22 13.50 -4.08
C GLU A 42 1.15 12.61 -3.22
N VAL A 43 0.59 11.69 -2.44
CA VAL A 43 1.38 10.85 -1.52
C VAL A 43 1.86 9.61 -2.26
N GLN A 44 3.14 9.57 -2.59
CA GLN A 44 3.75 8.44 -3.29
C GLN A 44 4.58 7.56 -2.35
N LEU A 45 4.58 6.26 -2.63
CA LEU A 45 5.53 5.33 -2.02
C LEU A 45 6.88 5.49 -2.70
N SER A 46 7.96 5.36 -1.93
CA SER A 46 9.28 5.13 -2.54
C SER A 46 9.29 3.78 -3.24
N GLN A 47 10.22 3.59 -4.18
CA GLN A 47 10.34 2.34 -4.94
C GLN A 47 10.52 1.13 -4.00
N ASP A 48 11.41 1.22 -3.00
CA ASP A 48 11.60 0.18 -1.98
C ASP A 48 10.30 -0.18 -1.23
N MET A 49 9.52 0.82 -0.82
CA MET A 49 8.25 0.58 -0.13
C MET A 49 7.22 -0.05 -1.08
N GLN A 50 7.20 0.37 -2.35
CA GLN A 50 6.31 -0.19 -3.35
C GLN A 50 6.62 -1.68 -3.57
N ASP A 51 7.88 -2.05 -3.75
CA ASP A 51 8.31 -3.44 -3.88
C ASP A 51 7.94 -4.28 -2.64
N LYS A 52 8.15 -3.74 -1.44
CA LYS A 52 7.72 -4.39 -0.18
C LYS A 52 6.21 -4.61 -0.11
N VAL A 53 5.41 -3.61 -0.47
CA VAL A 53 3.94 -3.68 -0.46
C VAL A 53 3.44 -4.71 -1.48
N ILE A 54 3.93 -4.65 -2.71
CA ILE A 54 3.56 -5.57 -3.79
C ILE A 54 3.93 -7.01 -3.41
N SER A 55 5.15 -7.22 -2.93
CA SER A 55 5.63 -8.54 -2.50
C SER A 55 4.77 -9.10 -1.37
N TYR A 56 4.45 -8.30 -0.35
CA TYR A 56 3.59 -8.74 0.75
C TYR A 56 2.17 -9.06 0.31
N ILE A 57 1.58 -8.23 -0.56
CA ILE A 57 0.23 -8.46 -1.08
C ILE A 57 0.20 -9.72 -1.94
N ASN A 58 1.22 -9.98 -2.76
CA ASN A 58 1.29 -11.17 -3.61
C ASN A 58 1.56 -12.45 -2.82
N SER A 59 2.30 -12.38 -1.71
CA SER A 59 2.64 -13.53 -0.87
C SER A 59 1.49 -14.06 0.01
N LYS A 60 0.38 -13.33 0.14
CA LYS A 60 -0.76 -13.67 1.01
C LYS A 60 -1.96 -14.21 0.23
#